data_AF-A0A3A6P321-F1
#
_entry.id   AF-A0A3A6P321-F1
#
_cell.length_a   1.000
_cell.length_b   1.000
_cell.length_c   1.000
_cell.angle_alpha   90.00
_cell.angle_beta   90.00
_cell.angle_gamma   90.00
#
_symmetry.space_group_name_H-M   'P 1'
#
loop_
_entity.id
_entity.type
_entity.pdbx_description
1 polymer ?
#
loop_
_entity_poly.entity_id
_entity_poly.type
_entity_poly.pdbx_seq_one_letter_code
_entity_poly.pdbx_strand_id
1 'polypeptide(L)' 'METIEKVGTPKDVWVTCPGCQKLFYIDRSFYNPQFDQIKLHCPFCHLEFDKKDSPKTWGN' A
#
# COMPACT_ATOMS: atom_id res chain seq x y z
N MET A 1 -5.48 -22.20 -23.43
CA MET A 1 -4.67 -21.01 -23.79
C MET A 1 -4.64 -20.15 -22.55
N GLU A 2 -3.52 -20.21 -21.84
CA GLU A 2 -3.32 -19.55 -20.55
C GLU A 2 -3.23 -18.04 -20.78
N THR A 3 -4.11 -17.29 -20.12
CA THR A 3 -4.13 -15.83 -20.17
C THR A 3 -2.86 -15.34 -19.48
N ILE A 4 -1.86 -14.99 -20.27
CA ILE A 4 -0.64 -14.34 -19.79
C ILE A 4 -1.06 -12.98 -19.22
N GLU A 5 -1.26 -12.93 -17.91
CA GLU A 5 -1.46 -11.67 -17.18
C GLU A 5 -0.22 -10.81 -17.43
N LYS A 6 -0.39 -9.67 -18.10
CA LYS A 6 0.67 -8.70 -18.32
C LYS A 6 1.23 -8.29 -16.95
N VAL A 7 2.42 -8.79 -16.63
CA VAL A 7 3.31 -8.26 -15.57
C VAL A 7 3.52 -6.79 -15.89
N GLY A 8 2.77 -5.90 -15.24
CA GLY A 8 2.84 -4.48 -15.57
C GLY A 8 1.56 -3.65 -15.35
N THR A 9 0.52 -4.16 -14.70
CA THR A 9 -0.43 -3.22 -14.09
C THR A 9 0.12 -2.84 -12.72
N PRO A 10 0.64 -1.60 -12.51
CA PRO A 10 1.00 -1.11 -11.20
C PRO A 10 -0.28 -1.11 -10.37
N LYS A 11 -0.43 -2.14 -9.56
CA LYS A 11 -1.53 -2.32 -8.62
C LYS A 11 -1.19 -1.52 -7.36
N ASP A 12 -0.63 -0.34 -7.54
CA ASP A 12 -0.03 0.47 -6.49
C ASP A 12 -1.10 1.38 -5.88
N VAL A 13 -1.19 1.35 -4.56
CA VAL A 13 -2.07 2.23 -3.79
C VAL A 13 -1.20 3.26 -3.11
N TRP A 14 -1.59 4.52 -3.21
CA TRP A 14 -0.94 5.59 -2.46
C TRP A 14 -1.47 5.62 -1.03
N VAL A 15 -0.54 5.66 -0.09
CA VAL A 15 -0.78 5.68 1.35
C VAL A 15 -0.06 6.88 1.95
N THR A 16 -0.75 7.58 2.86
CA THR A 16 -0.20 8.71 3.60
C THR A 16 0.29 8.26 4.98
N CYS A 17 1.58 8.39 5.26
CA CYS A 17 2.08 8.08 6.60
C CYS A 17 1.47 9.01 7.67
N PRO A 18 0.90 8.51 8.77
CA PRO A 18 0.34 9.35 9.83
C PRO A 18 1.40 10.13 10.62
N GLY A 19 2.66 9.68 10.62
CA GLY A 19 3.76 10.35 11.34
C GLY A 19 4.36 11.53 10.59
N CYS A 20 4.82 11.30 9.36
CA CYS A 20 5.52 12.33 8.56
C CYS A 20 4.67 12.96 7.45
N GLN A 21 3.43 12.50 7.27
CA GLN A 21 2.48 12.98 6.25
C GLN A 21 2.98 12.85 4.80
N LYS A 22 4.03 12.06 4.57
CA LYS A 22 4.52 11.74 3.23
C LYS A 22 3.69 10.64 2.60
N LEU A 23 3.47 10.78 1.29
CA LEU A 23 2.84 9.78 0.44
C LEU A 23 3.88 8.78 -0.06
N PHE A 24 3.54 7.51 -0.04
CA PHE A 24 4.33 6.44 -0.65
C PHE A 24 3.40 5.38 -1.25
N TYR A 25 3.92 4.61 -2.21
CA TYR A 25 3.17 3.55 -2.87
C TYR A 25 3.39 2.21 -2.16
N ILE A 26 2.33 1.41 -2.12
CA ILE A 26 2.37 0.02 -1.66
C ILE A 26 1.59 -0.86 -2.64
N ASP A 27 1.89 -2.16 -2.62
CA ASP A 27 1.13 -3.12 -3.41
C ASP A 27 -0.30 -3.27 -2.86
N ARG A 28 -1.33 -3.17 -3.72
CA ARG A 28 -2.73 -3.29 -3.29
C ARG A 28 -3.05 -4.65 -2.65
N SER A 29 -2.26 -5.69 -2.94
CA SER A 29 -2.46 -7.02 -2.37
C SER A 29 -2.36 -6.95 -0.86
N PHE A 30 -1.68 -5.96 -0.30
CA PHE A 30 -1.66 -5.67 1.13
C PHE A 30 -3.06 -5.44 1.76
N TYR A 31 -4.06 -5.07 0.96
CA TYR A 31 -5.46 -4.99 1.41
C TYR A 31 -6.20 -6.33 1.37
N ASN A 32 -5.58 -7.42 0.90
CA ASN A 32 -6.16 -8.74 1.00
C ASN A 32 -6.23 -9.15 2.49
N PRO A 33 -7.30 -9.85 2.91
CA PRO A 33 -7.50 -10.26 4.30
C PRO A 33 -6.33 -11.05 4.90
N GLN A 34 -5.60 -11.81 4.06
CA GLN A 34 -4.42 -12.57 4.48
C GLN A 34 -3.28 -11.71 5.01
N PHE A 35 -3.27 -10.41 4.72
CA PHE A 35 -2.27 -9.45 5.16
C PHE A 35 -2.86 -8.40 6.13
N ASP A 36 -4.01 -8.67 6.75
CA ASP A 36 -4.59 -7.78 7.77
C ASP A 36 -3.70 -7.59 9.00
N GLN A 37 -2.81 -8.54 9.28
CA GLN A 37 -1.88 -8.48 10.41
C GLN A 37 -0.55 -7.76 10.09
N ILE A 38 -0.31 -7.41 8.82
CA ILE A 38 0.94 -6.75 8.43
C ILE A 38 0.80 -5.24 8.64
N LYS A 39 1.82 -4.64 9.27
CA LYS A 39 1.94 -3.19 9.44
C LYS A 39 2.59 -2.55 8.23
N LEU A 40 2.23 -1.31 7.95
CA LEU A 40 2.89 -0.49 6.95
C LEU A 40 4.11 0.18 7.55
N HIS A 41 5.25 -0.02 6.90
CA HIS A 41 6.49 0.68 7.23
C HIS A 41 6.66 1.90 6.32
N CYS A 42 6.74 3.09 6.90
CA CYS A 42 7.02 4.30 6.13
C CYS A 42 8.51 4.38 5.76
N PRO A 43 8.87 4.51 4.48
CA PRO A 43 10.28 4.63 4.06
C PRO A 43 10.94 5.97 4.44
N PHE A 44 10.17 6.97 4.89
CA PHE A 44 10.68 8.31 5.20
C PHE A 44 10.98 8.53 6.68
N CYS A 45 10.07 8.11 7.55
CA CYS A 45 10.23 8.26 9.01
C CYS A 45 10.37 6.92 9.74
N HIS A 46 10.34 5.80 9.02
CA HIS A 46 10.48 4.44 9.55
C HIS A 46 9.40 4.08 10.59
N LEU A 47 8.29 4.81 10.60
CA LEU A 47 7.14 4.51 11.44
C LEU A 47 6.40 3.30 10.90
N GLU A 48 6.13 2.35 11.79
CA GLU A 48 5.23 1.22 11.53
C GLU A 48 3.83 1.55 12.04
N PHE A 49 2.83 1.46 11.17
CA PHE A 49 1.44 1.80 11.49
C PHE A 49 0.45 0.85 10.82
N ASP A 50 -0.77 0.75 11.36
CA ASP A 50 -1.79 -0.09 10.75
C ASP A 50 -2.39 0.60 9.52
N LYS A 51 -2.85 -0.20 8.57
CA LYS A 51 -3.46 0.31 7.32
C LYS A 51 -4.76 1.10 7.52
N LYS A 52 -5.38 0.97 8.69
CA LYS A 52 -6.54 1.75 9.14
C LYS A 52 -6.18 3.18 9.56
N ASP A 53 -4.93 3.40 9.96
CA ASP A 53 -4.44 4.70 10.44
C ASP A 53 -3.99 5.61 9.29
N SER A 54 -3.98 5.09 8.05
CA SER A 54 -3.70 5.86 6.85
C SER A 54 -4.90 5.89 5.90
N PRO A 55 -5.26 7.07 5.36
CA PRO A 55 -6.21 7.15 4.27
C PRO A 55 -5.63 6.49 3.02
N LYS A 56 -6.48 5.77 2.28
CA LYS A 56 -6.15 5.24 0.95
C LYS A 56 -6.42 6.32 -0.07
N THR A 57 -5.41 6.73 -0.83
CA THR A 57 -5.60 7.61 -1.99
C THR A 57 -5.43 6.77 -3.25
N TRP A 58 -6.48 6.68 -4.05
CA TRP A 58 -6.40 6.15 -5.40
C TRP A 58 -5.90 7.30 -6.28
N GLY A 59 -4.83 7.08 -7.03
CA GLY A 59 -4.38 8.07 -8.02
C GLY A 59 -5.56 8.36 -8.96
N ASN A 60 -5.99 9.62 -8.99
CA ASN A 60 -7.09 10.09 -9.82
C ASN A 60 -6.66 10.14 -11.29
#